data_AF-A0A3B8X1T6-F1
#
_entry.id   AF-A0A3B8X1T6-F1
#
_cell.length_a   1.000
_cell.length_b   1.000
_cell.length_c   1.000
_cell.angle_alpha   90.00
_cell.angle_beta   90.00
_cell.angle_gamma   90.00
#
_symmetry.space_group_name_H-M   'P 1'
#
loop_
_entity.id
_entity.type
_entity.pdbx_description
1 polymer ?
#
loop_
_entity_poly.entity_id
_entity_poly.type
_entity_poly.pdbx_seq_one_letter_code
_entity_poly.pdbx_strand_id
1 'polypeptide(L)'
;EELWHQLGHEDSVVYAAFPEYKPELTVDSSVNYPVSFNGKTRFFLDAPASASPAEVEALVRAHEKTPQYVGELSIAKVIVVPGRIVNVVLKK
;
A
#
# COMPACT_ATOMS: atom_id res chain seq x y z
N GLU A 1 -25.68 6.06 24.09
CA GLU A 1 -26.87 5.38 24.60
C GLU A 1 -27.72 4.79 23.48
N GLU A 2 -28.41 5.57 22.63
CA GLU A 2 -29.33 5.00 21.63
C GLU A 2 -28.68 3.98 20.68
N LEU A 3 -27.55 4.32 20.05
CA LEU A 3 -26.81 3.39 19.18
C LEU A 3 -26.21 2.19 19.92
N TRP A 4 -25.85 2.36 21.20
CA TRP A 4 -25.25 1.31 22.03
C TRP A 4 -26.30 0.24 22.36
N HIS A 5 -27.51 0.65 22.73
CA HIS A 5 -28.63 -0.26 22.92
C HIS A 5 -29.08 -0.92 21.62
N GLN A 6 -29.06 -0.19 20.49
CA GLN A 6 -29.37 -0.77 19.17
C GLN A 6 -28.38 -1.87 18.75
N LEU A 7 -27.12 -1.79 19.20
CA LEU A 7 -26.10 -2.83 18.99
C LEU A 7 -26.30 -4.07 19.89
N GLY A 8 -27.33 -4.08 20.75
CA GLY A 8 -27.70 -5.21 21.59
C GLY A 8 -27.07 -5.20 22.99
N HIS A 9 -26.48 -4.08 23.41
CA HIS A 9 -25.99 -3.92 24.77
C HIS A 9 -27.14 -3.49 25.70
N GLU A 10 -27.27 -4.13 26.86
CA GLU A 10 -28.36 -3.85 27.82
C GLU A 10 -27.99 -2.77 28.85
N ASP A 11 -26.69 -2.58 29.09
CA ASP A 11 -26.15 -1.60 30.03
C ASP A 11 -25.77 -0.28 29.34
N SER A 12 -25.74 0.81 30.11
CA SER A 12 -25.30 2.14 29.62
C SER A 12 -23.85 2.11 29.13
N VAL A 13 -23.60 2.81 28.01
CA VAL A 13 -22.27 2.94 27.42
C VAL A 13 -21.26 3.60 28.37
N VAL A 14 -21.72 4.32 29.39
CA VAL A 14 -20.88 4.98 30.41
C VAL A 14 -20.13 3.97 31.27
N TYR A 15 -20.69 2.77 31.46
CA TYR A 15 -20.05 1.68 32.21
C TYR A 15 -19.26 0.72 31.32
N ALA A 16 -19.30 0.91 29.99
CA ALA A 16 -18.55 0.08 29.07
C ALA A 16 -17.05 0.32 29.26
N ALA A 17 -16.27 -0.76 29.28
CA ALA A 17 -14.82 -0.67 29.30
C ALA A 17 -14.31 -0.03 27.99
N PHE A 18 -13.28 0.80 28.10
CA PHE A 18 -12.65 1.36 26.92
C PHE A 18 -12.04 0.24 26.07
N PRO A 19 -12.15 0.30 24.72
CA PRO A 19 -11.61 -0.75 23.86
C PRO A 19 -10.12 -1.00 24.12
N GLU A 20 -9.76 -2.26 24.34
CA GLU A 20 -8.38 -2.66 24.52
C GLU A 20 -7.61 -2.60 23.20
N TYR A 21 -6.36 -2.14 23.28
CA TYR A 21 -5.46 -2.11 22.13
C TYR A 21 -5.15 -3.53 21.64
N LYS A 22 -5.57 -3.84 20.41
CA LYS A 22 -5.29 -5.11 19.75
C LYS A 22 -4.23 -4.92 18.66
N PRO A 23 -2.95 -5.28 18.90
CA PRO A 23 -1.86 -5.06 17.94
C PRO A 23 -2.07 -5.77 16.61
N GLU A 24 -2.81 -6.87 16.59
CA GLU A 24 -3.21 -7.58 15.37
C GLU A 24 -4.03 -6.72 14.39
N LEU A 25 -4.82 -5.76 14.89
CA LEU A 25 -5.63 -4.86 14.07
C LEU A 25 -4.85 -3.65 13.54
N THR A 26 -3.58 -3.50 13.93
CA THR A 26 -2.69 -2.42 13.46
C THR A 26 -1.79 -2.83 12.30
N VAL A 27 -1.85 -4.09 11.89
CA VAL A 27 -1.07 -4.58 10.76
C VAL A 27 -1.76 -4.17 9.48
N ASP A 28 -1.23 -3.15 8.82
CA ASP A 28 -1.65 -2.79 7.47
C ASP A 28 -1.30 -3.93 6.50
N SER A 29 -2.33 -4.53 5.92
CA SER A 29 -2.19 -5.64 4.96
C SER A 29 -1.51 -5.20 3.65
N SER A 30 -1.57 -3.90 3.35
CA SER A 30 -1.14 -3.31 2.09
C SER A 30 -0.23 -2.11 2.32
N VAL A 31 0.82 -2.01 1.51
CA VAL A 31 1.69 -0.85 1.41
C VAL A 31 1.39 -0.16 0.09
N ASN A 32 1.18 1.15 0.17
CA ASN A 32 1.04 1.98 -1.01
C ASN A 32 2.42 2.51 -1.45
N TYR A 33 2.95 1.95 -2.53
CA TYR A 33 4.25 2.30 -3.08
C TYR A 33 4.14 3.46 -4.07
N PRO A 34 4.78 4.62 -3.81
CA PRO A 34 5.01 5.60 -4.86
C PRO A 34 5.96 5.03 -5.92
N VAL A 35 5.50 4.97 -7.16
CA VAL A 35 6.28 4.51 -8.31
C VAL A 35 6.85 5.71 -9.05
N SER A 36 8.18 5.81 -9.04
CA SER A 36 8.97 6.84 -9.70
C SER A 36 9.61 6.34 -10.98
N PHE A 37 9.69 7.20 -11.98
CA PHE A 37 10.44 6.96 -13.21
C PHE A 37 11.51 8.04 -13.34
N ASN A 38 12.79 7.64 -13.37
CA ASN A 38 13.94 8.56 -13.33
C ASN A 38 13.81 9.62 -12.21
N GLY A 39 13.37 9.20 -11.02
CA GLY A 39 13.25 10.06 -9.84
C GLY A 39 11.99 10.95 -9.77
N LYS A 40 11.07 10.86 -10.75
CA LYS A 40 9.77 11.57 -10.69
C LYS A 40 8.63 10.58 -10.42
N THR A 41 7.92 10.74 -9.31
CA THR A 41 6.73 9.94 -8.97
C THR A 41 5.64 10.13 -10.02
N ARG A 42 5.03 9.03 -10.47
CA ARG A 42 4.00 9.04 -11.51
C ARG A 42 2.67 8.47 -11.04
N PHE A 43 2.72 7.39 -10.28
CA PHE A 43 1.53 6.76 -9.72
C PHE A 43 1.88 6.03 -8.44
N PHE A 44 0.84 5.54 -7.80
CA PHE A 44 0.86 4.80 -6.56
C PHE A 44 0.41 3.37 -6.86
N LEU A 45 1.14 2.39 -6.32
CA LEU A 45 0.88 0.96 -6.48
C LEU A 45 0.59 0.37 -5.10
N ASP A 46 -0.62 -0.14 -4.90
CA ASP A 46 -0.94 -0.94 -3.73
C ASP A 46 -0.38 -2.35 -3.89
N ALA A 47 0.44 -2.77 -2.93
CA ALA A 47 0.99 -4.12 -2.87
C ALA A 47 0.92 -4.67 -1.45
N PRO A 48 0.84 -6.00 -1.26
CA PRO A 48 0.86 -6.60 0.07
C PRO A 48 2.09 -6.16 0.87
N ALA A 49 1.93 -5.89 2.17
CA ALA A 49 3.05 -5.53 3.04
C ALA A 49 4.13 -6.63 3.11
N SER A 50 3.74 -7.89 2.88
CA SER A 50 4.60 -9.06 2.81
C SER A 50 5.23 -9.30 1.42
N ALA A 51 4.91 -8.50 0.41
CA ALA A 51 5.38 -8.73 -0.95
C ALA A 51 6.91 -8.57 -1.03
N SER A 52 7.57 -9.53 -1.69
CA SER A 52 8.99 -9.47 -1.94
C SER A 52 9.33 -8.36 -2.95
N PRO A 53 10.58 -7.85 -2.94
CA PRO A 53 11.02 -6.86 -3.94
C PRO A 53 10.79 -7.31 -5.38
N ALA A 54 10.91 -8.60 -5.66
CA ALA A 54 10.69 -9.18 -6.98
C ALA A 54 9.21 -9.19 -7.39
N GLU A 55 8.30 -9.46 -6.46
CA GLU A 55 6.86 -9.39 -6.70
C GLU A 55 6.41 -7.95 -6.96
N VAL A 56 6.90 -7.00 -6.16
CA VAL A 56 6.62 -5.57 -6.37
C VAL A 56 7.15 -5.11 -7.73
N GLU A 57 8.35 -5.55 -8.13
CA GLU A 57 8.88 -5.28 -9.46
C GLU A 57 7.97 -5.83 -10.58
N ALA A 58 7.50 -7.08 -10.45
CA ALA A 58 6.60 -7.69 -11.41
C ALA A 58 5.26 -6.94 -11.51
N LEU A 59 4.69 -6.53 -10.36
CA LEU A 59 3.47 -5.72 -10.30
C LEU A 59 3.66 -4.36 -10.98
N VAL A 60 4.78 -3.68 -10.73
CA VAL A 60 5.08 -2.40 -11.41
C VAL A 60 5.21 -2.62 -12.92
N ARG A 61 5.88 -3.68 -13.39
CA ARG A 61 6.01 -3.96 -14.83
C ARG A 61 4.68 -4.31 -15.50
N ALA A 62 3.79 -5.01 -14.79
CA ALA A 62 2.48 -5.41 -15.29
C ALA A 62 1.43 -4.29 -15.20
N HIS A 63 1.70 -3.22 -14.44
CA HIS A 63 0.74 -2.14 -14.23
C HIS A 63 0.44 -1.38 -15.54
N GLU A 64 -0.84 -1.10 -15.80
CA GLU A 64 -1.33 -0.53 -17.07
C GLU A 64 -0.70 0.84 -17.40
N LYS A 65 -0.38 1.62 -16.37
CA LYS A 65 0.26 2.94 -16.53
C LYS A 65 1.76 2.85 -16.83
N THR A 66 2.41 1.71 -16.59
CA THR A 66 3.86 1.57 -16.77
C THR A 66 4.28 1.71 -18.23
N PRO A 67 3.65 1.04 -19.22
CA PRO A 67 3.93 1.26 -20.63
C PRO A 67 3.84 2.73 -21.06
N GLN A 68 2.90 3.50 -20.52
CA GLN A 68 2.74 4.94 -20.83
C GLN A 68 3.96 5.78 -20.42
N TYR A 69 4.61 5.42 -19.31
CA TYR A 69 5.80 6.14 -18.83
C TYR A 69 7.12 5.58 -19.36
N VAL A 70 7.12 4.32 -19.76
CA VAL A 70 8.27 3.68 -20.43
C VAL A 70 8.37 4.17 -21.88
N GLY A 71 7.26 4.25 -22.60
CA GLY A 71 7.23 4.70 -23.99
C GLY A 71 8.13 3.86 -24.89
N GLU A 72 9.03 4.52 -25.63
CA GLU A 72 10.04 3.88 -26.50
C GLU A 72 11.34 3.49 -25.75
N LEU A 73 11.45 3.83 -24.47
CA LEU A 73 12.64 3.55 -23.66
C LEU A 73 12.60 2.12 -23.12
N SER A 74 13.75 1.62 -22.67
CA SER A 74 13.84 0.33 -21.98
C SER A 74 14.04 0.51 -20.47
N ILE A 75 13.44 -0.37 -19.67
CA ILE A 75 13.69 -0.43 -18.23
C ILE A 75 15.09 -1.00 -18.01
N ALA A 76 16.03 -0.16 -17.56
CA ALA A 76 17.40 -0.59 -17.28
C ALA A 76 17.53 -1.21 -15.88
N LYS A 77 16.79 -0.67 -14.90
CA LYS A 77 16.82 -1.17 -13.52
C LYS A 77 15.54 -0.78 -12.80
N VAL A 78 15.02 -1.69 -11.98
CA VAL A 78 13.97 -1.38 -11.01
C VAL A 78 14.58 -1.47 -9.63
N ILE A 79 14.39 -0.43 -8.82
CA ILE A 79 14.91 -0.34 -7.46
C ILE A 79 13.70 -0.29 -6.54
N VAL A 80 13.46 -1.38 -5.82
CA VAL A 80 12.38 -1.47 -4.83
C VAL A 80 12.99 -1.27 -3.45
N VAL A 81 12.50 -0.28 -2.73
CA VAL A 81 12.76 -0.12 -1.29
C VAL A 81 11.48 -0.55 -0.55
N PRO A 82 11.47 -1.74 0.08
CA PRO A 82 10.30 -2.28 0.76
C PRO A 82 9.71 -1.28 1.76
N GLY A 83 8.38 -1.12 1.74
CA GLY A 83 7.69 -0.19 2.63
C GLY A 83 7.88 1.29 2.31
N ARG A 84 8.60 1.68 1.24
CA ARG A 84 8.93 3.10 0.97
C ARG A 84 8.66 3.58 -0.44
N ILE A 85 9.36 3.06 -1.46
CA ILE A 85 9.33 3.60 -2.82
C ILE A 85 9.80 2.59 -3.85
N VAL A 86 9.28 2.70 -5.07
CA VAL A 86 9.84 2.01 -6.25
C VAL A 86 10.37 3.05 -7.22
N ASN A 87 11.60 2.89 -7.68
CA ASN A 87 12.18 3.73 -8.73
C ASN A 87 12.59 2.90 -9.94
N VAL A 88 12.02 3.24 -11.09
CA VAL A 88 12.28 2.66 -12.40
C VAL A 88 13.25 3.56 -13.14
N VAL A 89 14.43 3.03 -13.45
CA VAL A 89 15.46 3.71 -14.24
C VAL A 89 15.24 3.34 -15.71
N LEU A 90 14.95 4.33 -16.53
CA LEU A 90 14.78 4.17 -17.98
C LEU A 90 16.08 4.54 -18.70
N LYS A 91 16.44 3.77 -19.72
CA LYS A 91 17.59 4.04 -20.59
C LYS A 91 17.13 4.15 -22.05
N LYS A 92 17.78 5.06 -22.77
CA LYS A 92 17.66 5.18 -24.24
C LYS A 92 18.31 4.00 -24.93
#